data_AF-A0A3D1AH30-F1
#
_entry.id   AF-A0A3D1AH30-F1
#
_cell.length_a   1.000
_cell.length_b   1.000
_cell.length_c   1.000
_cell.angle_alpha   90.00
_cell.angle_beta   90.00
_cell.angle_gamma   90.00
#
_symmetry.space_group_name_H-M   'P 1'
#
loop_
_entity.id
_entity.type
_entity.pdbx_description
1 polymer ?
#
loop_
_entity_poly.entity_id
_entity_poly.type
_entity_poly.pdbx_seq_one_letter_code
_entity_poly.pdbx_strand_id
1 'polypeptide(L)'
;STDKINLSNDSEVAHDNEVLVIPEGVEVYEIDGPFFFGIANKFDECMKLLGDKPKVRIIRMRKVPFMDSTGLHNLESLCRLSAKKNIQIILSGVNEKVRTVLIKNKMDEKIGAGNICSNIHEAIGKAETFLQEQHTIEAN
;
A
#
# COMPACT_ATOMS: atom_id res chain seq x y z
N SER A 1 34.59 16.25 34.90
CA SER A 1 34.33 16.73 33.53
C SER A 1 33.01 16.12 33.10
N THR A 2 32.03 16.95 32.79
CA THR A 2 30.64 16.52 32.57
C THR A 2 30.40 16.43 31.07
N ASP A 3 30.47 15.23 30.49
CA ASP A 3 30.12 15.04 29.09
C ASP A 3 28.63 14.75 28.98
N LYS A 4 27.94 15.78 28.47
CA LYS A 4 26.50 15.87 28.30
C LYS A 4 26.07 15.02 27.12
N ILE A 5 25.12 14.12 27.35
CA ILE A 5 24.37 13.44 26.31
C ILE A 5 23.47 14.48 25.64
N ASN A 6 23.57 14.61 24.32
CA ASN A 6 22.66 15.45 23.54
C ASN A 6 21.70 14.51 22.76
N LEU A 7 20.58 14.19 23.41
CA LEU A 7 19.41 13.56 22.80
C LEU A 7 18.53 14.68 22.24
N SER A 8 18.75 15.06 20.98
CA SER A 8 17.83 15.95 20.25
C SER A 8 18.01 15.75 18.76
N ASN A 9 17.40 14.69 18.24
CA ASN A 9 16.81 14.70 16.90
C ASN A 9 15.45 14.00 17.04
N ASP A 10 14.61 14.58 17.90
CA ASP A 10 13.16 14.52 17.71
C ASP A 10 12.89 15.24 16.39
N SER A 11 13.03 14.51 15.29
CA SER A 11 12.37 14.89 14.05
C SER A 11 10.89 14.78 14.36
N GLU A 12 10.27 15.90 14.72
CA GLU A 12 8.83 16.08 14.73
C GLU A 12 8.32 15.68 13.34
N VAL A 13 7.93 14.42 13.20
CA VAL A 13 7.20 13.93 12.04
C VAL A 13 5.86 14.64 12.12
N ALA A 14 5.66 15.62 11.25
CA ALA A 14 4.36 16.21 11.01
C ALA A 14 3.38 15.07 10.69
N HIS A 15 2.62 14.65 11.70
CA HIS A 15 1.45 13.84 11.48
C HIS A 15 0.45 14.74 10.75
N ASP A 16 0.44 14.66 9.42
CA ASP A 16 -0.69 15.11 8.63
C ASP A 16 -1.93 14.43 9.21
N ASN A 17 -2.73 15.18 9.98
CA ASN A 17 -4.01 14.74 10.51
C ASN A 17 -5.05 14.72 9.38
N GLU A 18 -4.79 13.88 8.37
CA GLU A 18 -5.74 13.57 7.32
C GLU A 18 -6.73 12.55 7.89
N VAL A 19 -7.97 12.98 8.17
CA VAL A 19 -9.04 12.06 8.59
C VAL A 19 -9.54 11.33 7.34
N LEU A 20 -9.17 10.06 7.22
CA LEU A 20 -9.61 9.19 6.13
C LEU A 20 -10.81 8.34 6.59
N VAL A 21 -11.90 8.39 5.83
CA VAL A 21 -13.01 7.43 5.96
C VAL A 21 -12.65 6.21 5.14
N ILE A 22 -12.35 5.09 5.81
CA ILE A 22 -11.98 3.83 5.15
C ILE A 22 -13.22 2.92 5.12
N PRO A 23 -13.68 2.49 3.94
CA PRO A 23 -14.81 1.56 3.84
C PRO A 23 -14.54 0.23 4.53
N GLU A 24 -15.60 -0.44 4.98
CA GLU A 24 -15.49 -1.80 5.52
C GLU A 24 -14.91 -2.76 4.46
N GLY A 25 -14.03 -3.66 4.90
CA GLY A 25 -13.33 -4.59 4.01
C GLY A 25 -12.14 -3.97 3.26
N VAL A 26 -11.78 -2.71 3.53
CA VAL A 26 -10.57 -2.05 3.01
C VAL A 26 -9.53 -1.92 4.12
N GLU A 27 -8.29 -2.32 3.81
CA GLU A 27 -7.12 -2.08 4.66
C GLU A 27 -6.19 -1.07 3.98
N VAL A 28 -5.61 -0.14 4.75
CA VAL A 28 -4.62 0.83 4.25
C VAL A 28 -3.30 0.64 4.99
N TYR A 29 -2.21 0.52 4.23
CA TYR A 29 -0.85 0.42 4.77
C TYR A 29 0.07 1.43 4.13
N GLU A 30 0.93 2.08 4.93
CA GLU A 30 1.92 3.04 4.44
C GLU A 30 3.32 2.43 4.39
N ILE A 31 3.96 2.57 3.23
CA ILE A 31 5.35 2.19 3.05
C ILE A 31 6.25 3.34 3.46
N ASP A 32 7.10 3.11 4.46
CA ASP A 32 8.16 4.03 4.86
C ASP A 32 9.47 3.73 4.09
N GLY A 33 9.77 4.53 3.08
CA GLY A 33 11.05 4.53 2.37
C GLY A 33 11.15 3.57 1.17
N PRO A 34 12.25 3.66 0.40
CA PRO A 34 12.35 3.10 -0.96
C PRO A 34 12.47 1.57 -1.03
N PHE A 35 12.88 0.91 0.06
CA PHE A 35 13.25 -0.51 0.02
C PHE A 35 12.20 -1.46 0.60
N PHE A 36 11.28 -0.93 1.41
CA PHE A 36 10.10 -1.62 1.94
C PHE A 36 10.33 -3.08 2.35
N PHE A 37 11.39 -3.27 3.12
CA PHE A 37 11.87 -4.56 3.59
C PHE A 37 10.87 -5.22 4.56
N GLY A 38 10.69 -6.54 4.42
CA GLY A 38 9.91 -7.34 5.37
C GLY A 38 8.39 -7.13 5.32
N ILE A 39 7.88 -6.35 4.36
CA ILE A 39 6.46 -6.07 4.21
C ILE A 39 5.65 -7.35 4.02
N ALA A 40 6.08 -8.25 3.13
CA ALA A 40 5.35 -9.49 2.86
C ALA A 40 5.20 -10.35 4.12
N ASN A 41 6.24 -10.46 4.94
CA ASN A 41 6.22 -11.22 6.19
C ASN A 41 5.37 -10.53 7.27
N LYS A 42 5.49 -9.20 7.42
CA LYS A 42 4.66 -8.40 8.35
C LYS A 42 3.17 -8.49 8.00
N PHE A 43 2.82 -8.49 6.72
CA PHE A 43 1.42 -8.64 6.29
C PHE A 43 0.88 -10.04 6.58
N ASP A 44 1.66 -11.09 6.33
CA ASP A 44 1.23 -12.45 6.67
C ASP A 44 1.06 -12.67 8.18
N GLU A 45 1.82 -11.95 9.02
CA GLU A 45 1.68 -11.97 10.47
C GLU A 45 0.47 -11.15 10.96
N CYS A 46 0.28 -9.91 10.48
CA CYS A 46 -0.90 -9.09 10.82
C CYS A 46 -2.21 -9.78 10.40
N MET A 47 -2.21 -10.45 9.25
CA MET A 47 -3.36 -11.20 8.73
C MET A 47 -3.75 -12.42 9.57
N LYS A 48 -2.85 -12.93 10.44
CA LYS A 48 -3.17 -14.03 11.35
C LYS A 48 -3.83 -13.56 12.64
N LEU A 49 -3.74 -12.26 12.95
CA LEU A 49 -4.13 -11.68 14.24
C LEU A 49 -5.44 -10.88 14.17
N LEU A 50 -5.87 -10.46 12.97
CA LEU A 50 -7.01 -9.58 12.76
C LEU A 50 -8.12 -10.29 11.98
N GLY A 51 -9.19 -10.66 12.68
CA GLY A 51 -10.54 -10.99 12.20
C GLY A 51 -10.73 -11.41 10.72
N ASP A 52 -11.74 -10.79 10.07
CA ASP A 52 -12.08 -11.08 8.69
C ASP A 52 -11.07 -10.47 7.71
N LYS A 53 -10.78 -11.25 6.68
CA LYS A 53 -9.82 -10.94 5.64
C LYS A 53 -10.31 -9.78 4.75
N PRO A 54 -9.49 -8.74 4.51
CA PRO A 54 -9.93 -7.60 3.70
C PRO A 54 -10.17 -8.01 2.25
N LYS A 55 -11.17 -7.40 1.62
CA LYS A 55 -11.44 -7.55 0.18
C LYS A 55 -10.45 -6.71 -0.65
N VAL A 56 -10.05 -5.55 -0.13
CA VAL A 56 -9.13 -4.60 -0.78
C VAL A 56 -8.01 -4.18 0.15
N ARG A 57 -6.80 -4.05 -0.39
CA ARG A 57 -5.63 -3.50 0.31
C ARG A 57 -5.03 -2.34 -0.47
N ILE A 58 -5.01 -1.17 0.15
CA ILE A 58 -4.39 0.04 -0.38
C ILE A 58 -2.97 0.19 0.20
N ILE A 59 -1.99 0.32 -0.68
CA ILE A 59 -0.58 0.54 -0.32
C ILE A 59 -0.22 2.01 -0.60
N ARG A 60 0.05 2.79 0.44
CA ARG A 60 0.49 4.19 0.33
C ARG A 60 1.99 4.25 0.04
N MET A 61 2.32 4.85 -1.09
CA MET A 61 3.67 5.00 -1.63
C MET A 61 4.16 6.45 -1.60
N ARG A 62 3.44 7.38 -0.94
CA ARG A 62 3.80 8.81 -0.89
C ARG A 62 5.21 9.08 -0.33
N LYS A 63 5.72 8.18 0.52
CA LYS A 63 7.09 8.22 1.09
C LYS A 63 8.12 7.41 0.29
N VAL A 64 7.76 6.92 -0.89
CA VAL A 64 8.62 6.12 -1.78
C VAL A 64 9.11 7.02 -2.93
N PRO A 65 10.26 7.70 -2.82
CA PRO A 65 10.72 8.65 -3.84
C PRO A 65 11.23 7.97 -5.12
N PHE A 66 11.66 6.71 -5.02
CA PHE A 66 12.12 5.88 -6.13
C PHE A 66 11.94 4.40 -5.75
N MET A 67 12.02 3.51 -6.75
CA MET A 67 11.92 2.06 -6.59
C MET A 67 13.06 1.38 -7.35
N ASP A 68 13.79 0.50 -6.68
CA ASP A 68 14.83 -0.34 -7.27
C ASP A 68 14.33 -1.78 -7.50
N SER A 69 15.22 -2.69 -7.90
CA SER A 69 14.88 -4.09 -8.14
C SER A 69 14.42 -4.82 -6.88
N THR A 70 14.97 -4.49 -5.72
CA THR A 70 14.60 -5.08 -4.43
C THR A 70 13.17 -4.69 -4.06
N GLY A 71 12.85 -3.40 -4.18
CA GLY A 71 11.50 -2.91 -4.01
C GLY A 71 10.55 -3.61 -4.97
N LEU A 72 10.81 -3.53 -6.27
CA LEU A 72 9.95 -4.16 -7.27
C LEU A 72 9.65 -5.65 -6.96
N HIS A 73 10.68 -6.42 -6.59
CA HIS A 73 10.54 -7.83 -6.19
C HIS A 73 9.63 -8.02 -4.96
N ASN A 74 9.78 -7.16 -3.95
CA ASN A 74 8.94 -7.18 -2.76
C ASN A 74 7.48 -6.87 -3.10
N LEU A 75 7.23 -5.91 -4.01
CA LEU A 75 5.88 -5.53 -4.42
C LEU A 75 5.22 -6.65 -5.24
N GLU A 76 5.97 -7.26 -6.16
CA GLU A 76 5.49 -8.43 -6.91
C GLU A 76 5.13 -9.58 -5.97
N SER A 77 5.94 -9.81 -4.94
CA SER A 77 5.65 -10.82 -3.92
C SER A 77 4.39 -10.51 -3.13
N LEU A 78 4.19 -9.25 -2.73
CA LEU A 78 2.95 -8.81 -2.08
C LEU A 78 1.72 -9.01 -2.98
N CYS A 79 1.82 -8.63 -4.26
CA CYS A 79 0.72 -8.80 -5.22
C CYS A 79 0.37 -10.27 -5.39
N ARG A 80 1.37 -11.15 -5.54
CA ARG A 80 1.18 -12.61 -5.66
C ARG A 80 0.52 -13.21 -4.43
N LEU A 81 0.97 -12.84 -3.22
CA LEU A 81 0.40 -13.33 -1.96
C LEU A 81 -1.05 -12.84 -1.76
N SER A 82 -1.32 -11.59 -2.13
CA SER A 82 -2.66 -10.99 -2.06
C SER A 82 -3.62 -11.65 -3.05
N ALA A 83 -3.17 -11.91 -4.29
CA ALA A 83 -3.95 -12.61 -5.31
C ALA A 83 -4.31 -14.04 -4.91
N LYS A 84 -3.38 -14.80 -4.30
CA LYS A 84 -3.68 -16.14 -3.74
C LYS A 84 -4.76 -16.11 -2.66
N LYS A 85 -4.91 -14.96 -2.02
CA LYS A 85 -5.93 -14.69 -1.03
C LYS A 85 -7.09 -13.90 -1.64
N ASN A 86 -7.28 -13.75 -2.95
CA ASN A 86 -8.40 -12.95 -3.51
C ASN A 86 -8.51 -11.54 -2.88
N ILE A 87 -7.37 -10.92 -2.55
CA ILE A 87 -7.31 -9.55 -2.03
C ILE A 87 -6.88 -8.65 -3.17
N GLN A 88 -7.69 -7.65 -3.51
CA GLN A 88 -7.35 -6.66 -4.53
C GLN A 88 -6.30 -5.68 -4.01
N ILE A 89 -5.21 -5.49 -4.74
CA ILE A 89 -4.19 -4.48 -4.43
C ILE A 89 -4.48 -3.19 -5.18
N ILE A 90 -4.37 -2.06 -4.48
CA ILE A 90 -4.42 -0.72 -5.04
C ILE A 90 -3.21 0.07 -4.51
N LEU A 91 -2.49 0.77 -5.37
CA LEU A 91 -1.40 1.66 -4.97
C LEU A 91 -1.91 3.10 -4.90
N SER A 92 -1.45 3.85 -3.90
CA SER A 92 -1.75 5.27 -3.76
C SER A 92 -0.47 6.08 -3.56
N GLY A 93 -0.48 7.37 -3.91
CA GLY A 93 0.72 8.21 -3.74
C GLY A 93 1.85 7.85 -4.70
N VAL A 94 1.55 7.22 -5.84
CA VAL A 94 2.56 6.80 -6.80
C VAL A 94 3.02 8.00 -7.63
N ASN A 95 4.26 8.43 -7.40
CA ASN A 95 4.89 9.47 -8.22
C ASN A 95 5.28 8.95 -9.61
N GLU A 96 5.59 9.86 -10.54
CA GLU A 96 5.92 9.54 -11.93
C GLU A 96 7.13 8.61 -12.07
N LYS A 97 8.19 8.81 -11.28
CA LYS A 97 9.40 7.96 -11.35
C LYS A 97 9.08 6.52 -10.98
N VAL A 98 8.32 6.32 -9.91
CA VAL A 98 7.87 4.98 -9.49
C VAL A 98 6.91 4.41 -10.52
N ARG A 99 5.97 5.20 -11.05
CA ARG A 99 5.03 4.77 -12.10
C ARG A 99 5.76 4.25 -13.34
N THR A 100 6.80 4.95 -13.80
CA THR A 100 7.63 4.50 -14.94
C THR A 100 8.28 3.15 -14.65
N VAL A 101 8.81 2.94 -13.44
CA VAL A 101 9.40 1.65 -13.04
C VAL A 101 8.33 0.55 -13.05
N LEU A 102 7.14 0.81 -12.51
CA LEU A 102 6.05 -0.16 -12.49
C LEU A 102 5.63 -0.58 -13.90
N ILE A 103 5.39 0.37 -14.80
CA ILE A 103 4.97 0.12 -16.19
C ILE A 103 6.08 -0.61 -16.96
N LYS A 104 7.33 -0.15 -16.85
CA LYS A 104 8.48 -0.79 -17.51
C LYS A 104 8.61 -2.27 -17.14
N ASN A 105 8.19 -2.63 -15.93
CA ASN A 105 8.23 -4.01 -15.42
C ASN A 105 6.86 -4.71 -15.43
N LYS A 106 5.87 -4.18 -16.17
CA LYS A 106 4.54 -4.78 -16.36
C LYS A 106 3.77 -5.02 -15.06
N MET A 107 4.02 -4.22 -14.03
CA MET A 107 3.27 -4.29 -12.79
C MET A 107 1.86 -3.75 -12.93
N ASP A 108 1.63 -2.84 -13.88
CA ASP A 108 0.31 -2.36 -14.29
C ASP A 108 -0.57 -3.46 -14.90
N GLU A 109 0.00 -4.42 -15.60
CA GLU A 109 -0.72 -5.61 -16.08
C GLU A 109 -1.13 -6.53 -14.91
N LYS A 110 -0.27 -6.65 -13.88
CA LYS A 110 -0.52 -7.52 -12.71
C LYS A 110 -1.48 -6.91 -11.69
N ILE A 111 -1.36 -5.60 -11.44
CA ILE A 111 -2.15 -4.86 -10.45
C ILE A 111 -3.44 -4.33 -11.07
N GLY A 112 -3.45 -4.11 -12.38
CA GLY A 112 -4.45 -3.33 -13.10
C GLY A 112 -4.04 -1.87 -13.18
N ALA A 113 -3.92 -1.31 -14.38
CA ALA A 113 -3.45 0.07 -14.59
C ALA A 113 -4.30 1.10 -13.82
N GLY A 114 -5.60 0.87 -13.73
CA GLY A 114 -6.52 1.71 -12.95
C GLY A 114 -6.29 1.69 -11.44
N ASN A 115 -5.56 0.71 -10.92
CA ASN A 115 -5.26 0.54 -9.50
C ASN A 115 -3.91 1.14 -9.11
N ILE A 116 -3.26 1.89 -10.01
CA ILE A 116 -2.04 2.67 -9.73
C ILE A 116 -2.40 4.15 -9.62
N CYS A 117 -2.79 4.57 -8.43
CA CYS A 117 -3.35 5.89 -8.14
C CYS A 117 -2.28 6.89 -7.67
N SER A 118 -2.49 8.17 -7.99
CA SER A 118 -1.56 9.24 -7.64
C SER A 118 -1.73 9.73 -6.21
N ASN A 119 -2.90 9.50 -5.59
CA ASN A 119 -3.19 9.88 -4.20
C ASN A 119 -4.13 8.87 -3.52
N ILE A 120 -4.36 9.06 -2.22
CA ILE A 120 -5.17 8.15 -1.39
C ILE A 120 -6.67 8.21 -1.70
N HIS A 121 -7.21 9.38 -2.06
CA HIS A 121 -8.63 9.54 -2.38
C HIS A 121 -9.00 8.77 -3.65
N GLU A 122 -8.16 8.83 -4.69
CA GLU A 122 -8.32 8.02 -5.90
C GLU A 122 -8.33 6.52 -5.58
N ALA A 123 -7.44 6.08 -4.70
CA ALA A 123 -7.36 4.68 -4.30
C ALA A 123 -8.58 4.22 -3.48
N ILE A 124 -9.12 5.07 -2.60
CA ILE A 124 -10.35 4.80 -1.87
C ILE A 124 -11.53 4.70 -2.83
N GLY A 125 -11.70 5.64 -3.77
CA GLY A 125 -12.77 5.57 -4.76
C GLY A 125 -12.70 4.32 -5.65
N LYS A 126 -11.49 3.86 -5.96
CA LYS A 126 -11.28 2.56 -6.63
C LYS A 126 -11.68 1.37 -5.75
N ALA A 127 -11.36 1.40 -4.46
CA ALA A 127 -11.75 0.38 -3.52
C ALA A 127 -13.29 0.29 -3.39
N GLU A 128 -13.97 1.42 -3.27
CA GLU A 128 -15.44 1.49 -3.20
C GLU A 128 -16.09 0.90 -4.45
N THR A 129 -15.59 1.27 -5.63
CA THR A 129 -16.08 0.73 -6.91
C THR A 129 -15.92 -0.79 -6.95
N PHE A 130 -14.74 -1.30 -6.57
CA PHE A 130 -14.49 -2.73 -6.51
C PHE A 130 -15.44 -3.45 -5.54
N LEU A 131 -15.69 -2.89 -4.35
CA LEU A 131 -16.59 -3.48 -3.37
C LEU A 131 -18.05 -3.53 -3.87
N GLN A 132 -18.52 -2.49 -4.57
CA GLN A 132 -19.85 -2.45 -5.16
C GLN A 132 -20.03 -3.50 -6.27
N GLU A 133 -19.01 -3.68 -7.11
CA GLU A 133 -19.00 -4.71 -8.16
C GLU A 133 -19.08 -6.13 -7.55
N GLN A 134 -18.32 -6.39 -6.48
CA GLN A 134 -18.35 -7.69 -5.79
C GLN A 134 -19.73 -7.99 -5.17
N HIS A 135 -20.37 -7.02 -4.51
CA HIS A 135 -21.72 -7.22 -3.96
C HIS A 135 -22.79 -7.48 -5.02
N THR A 136 -22.65 -6.85 -6.20
CA THR A 136 -23.59 -7.09 -7.31
C THR A 136 -23.44 -8.50 -7.90
N ILE A 137 -22.23 -9.07 -7.85
CA ILE A 137 -21.98 -10.46 -8.27
C ILE A 137 -22.49 -11.45 -7.23
N GLU A 138 -22.28 -11.20 -5.94
CA GLU A 138 -22.73 -12.09 -4.85
C GLU A 138 -24.27 -12.13 -4.68
N ALA A 139 -24.97 -11.09 -5.14
CA ALA A 139 -26.43 -10.97 -5.03
C ALA A 139 -27.22 -11.59 -6.20
N ASN A 140 -26.54 -12.11 -7.24
CA ASN A 140 -27.13 -12.77 -8.40
C ASN A 140 -26.80 -14.27 -8.42
#